data_AF-A0AAE5S434-F1
#
_entry.id   AF-A0AAE5S434-F1
#
_cell.length_a   1.000
_cell.length_b   1.000
_cell.length_c   1.000
_cell.angle_alpha   90.00
_cell.angle_beta   90.00
_cell.angle_gamma   90.00
#
_symmetry.space_group_name_H-M   'P 1'
#
loop_
_entity.id
_entity.type
_entity.pdbx_description
1 polymer ?
#
loop_
_entity_poly.entity_id
_entity_poly.type
_entity_poly.pdbx_seq_one_letter_code
_entity_poly.pdbx_strand_id
1 'polypeptide(L)'
;MHIVGGLYRELCEIPSWDATMGSGARAAMAVASLAQSTEFTTYASAFDHAALATLEAFGITVTIADRSSPIVFAYFHPLSSPHIEPRRDAIAHYPPLRVTGKAVLRFGFLEGEAIVTAGRAVYDPQTWRNPPPFGANGSTAEELALVMNDLEIQKCTGMTDIADAADHLIRSAAAQVVVVKQGPYGATVFEAGGGYSHVPAYRSASVFKIGTGDIFSAIFAYYWAEMNIPATIAADLASRSVSVYCETRIMEFDHTVLASREPVLAHRGASVRLETATEGIGQRYVLEEVRVALSELGVRVVCPVLEEGISGEPFDATFVIDGDLPSDSLARIAQDITKGCAVVLLNERGGTSLPATSPILTVSDFTTSIYFAAWAAGEAALKR
;
A
#
# COMPACT_ATOMS: atom_id res chain seq x y z
N MET A 1 11.85 -5.33 19.37
CA MET A 1 12.06 -5.87 18.00
C MET A 1 13.10 -5.06 17.23
N HIS A 2 13.83 -5.70 16.29
CA HIS A 2 14.85 -5.04 15.46
C HIS A 2 14.35 -4.81 14.03
N ILE A 3 14.32 -3.55 13.59
CA ILE A 3 13.96 -3.14 12.25
C ILE A 3 15.23 -2.81 11.45
N VAL A 4 15.34 -3.34 10.24
CA VAL A 4 16.46 -3.06 9.33
C VAL A 4 15.88 -2.62 8.00
N GLY A 5 16.03 -1.35 7.64
CA GLY A 5 15.42 -0.81 6.43
C GLY A 5 15.85 0.61 6.11
N GLY A 6 15.44 1.10 4.94
CA GLY A 6 15.86 2.39 4.42
C GLY A 6 15.29 3.58 5.20
N LEU A 7 16.13 4.60 5.40
CA LEU A 7 15.74 5.94 5.82
C LEU A 7 15.78 6.84 4.60
N TYR A 8 14.62 7.24 4.07
CA TYR A 8 14.54 8.03 2.83
C TYR A 8 13.63 9.23 3.00
N ARG A 9 13.94 10.32 2.29
CA ARG A 9 13.04 11.47 2.22
C ARG A 9 11.92 11.19 1.22
N GLU A 10 10.70 11.47 1.60
CA GLU A 10 9.51 11.20 0.81
C GLU A 10 8.74 12.51 0.65
N LEU A 11 8.53 12.90 -0.61
CA LEU A 11 7.84 14.12 -1.01
C LEU A 11 6.57 13.74 -1.75
N CYS A 12 5.44 14.36 -1.43
CA CYS A 12 4.22 14.25 -2.25
C CYS A 12 3.69 15.65 -2.52
N GLU A 13 3.36 15.95 -3.77
CA GLU A 13 2.81 17.25 -4.14
C GLU A 13 1.35 17.37 -3.69
N ILE A 14 0.51 16.38 -4.03
CA ILE A 14 -0.94 16.42 -3.75
C ILE A 14 -1.42 15.07 -3.18
N PRO A 15 -1.78 14.99 -1.89
CA PRO A 15 -1.64 16.04 -0.89
C PRO A 15 -0.17 16.30 -0.54
N SER A 16 0.12 17.51 -0.02
CA SER A 16 1.47 17.87 0.43
C SER A 16 1.96 16.90 1.52
N TRP A 17 3.15 16.35 1.29
CA TRP A 17 3.89 15.52 2.25
C TRP A 17 5.38 15.78 2.10
N ASP A 18 6.09 15.93 3.20
CA ASP A 18 7.56 15.98 3.25
C ASP A 18 8.01 15.37 4.56
N ALA A 19 8.52 14.14 4.49
CA ALA A 19 9.02 13.45 5.66
C ALA A 19 10.22 12.57 5.32
N THR A 20 11.21 12.54 6.19
CA THR A 20 12.31 11.58 6.11
C THR A 20 11.97 10.39 6.98
N MET A 21 11.37 9.37 6.36
CA MET A 21 11.00 8.11 7.01
C MET A 21 11.55 6.93 6.22
N GLY A 22 11.07 6.74 4.98
CA GLY A 22 11.30 5.49 4.26
C GLY A 22 10.69 4.28 4.98
N SER A 23 10.89 3.09 4.42
CA SER A 23 10.30 1.85 4.96
C SER A 23 10.78 1.53 6.38
N GLY A 24 12.08 1.71 6.64
CA GLY A 24 12.71 1.36 7.90
C GLY A 24 12.25 2.24 9.06
N ALA A 25 12.38 3.56 8.94
CA ALA A 25 12.02 4.46 10.04
C ALA A 25 10.52 4.49 10.31
N ARG A 26 9.70 4.40 9.25
CA ARG A 26 8.24 4.29 9.41
C ARG A 26 7.86 3.03 10.17
N ALA A 27 8.45 1.89 9.82
CA ALA A 27 8.22 0.64 10.53
C ALA A 27 8.71 0.72 11.98
N ALA A 28 9.87 1.33 12.23
CA ALA A 28 10.39 1.52 13.59
C ALA A 28 9.45 2.38 14.44
N MET A 29 8.93 3.48 13.90
CA MET A 29 7.94 4.30 14.59
C MET A 29 6.62 3.55 14.85
N ALA A 30 6.14 2.79 13.87
CA ALA A 30 4.92 2.00 14.01
C ALA A 30 5.04 0.90 15.07
N VAL A 31 6.21 0.26 15.17
CA VAL A 31 6.48 -0.75 16.20
C VAL A 31 6.74 -0.12 17.56
N ALA A 32 7.36 1.06 17.63
CA ALA A 32 7.65 1.74 18.89
C ALA A 32 6.41 2.11 19.71
N SER A 33 5.23 2.24 19.08
CA SER A 33 3.97 2.45 19.80
C SER A 33 3.40 1.17 20.45
N LEU A 34 3.94 0.00 20.12
CA LEU A 34 3.46 -1.31 20.57
C LEU A 34 4.50 -2.11 21.36
N ALA A 35 5.78 -2.03 20.97
CA ALA A 35 6.87 -2.79 21.56
C ALA A 35 7.49 -2.05 22.75
N GLN A 36 7.95 -2.81 23.74
CA GLN A 36 8.67 -2.25 24.89
C GLN A 36 10.05 -1.67 24.50
N SER A 37 10.69 -2.26 23.49
CA SER A 37 11.95 -1.78 22.92
C SER A 37 11.97 -1.95 21.42
N THR A 38 12.45 -0.93 20.71
CA THR A 38 12.62 -0.94 19.26
C THR A 38 14.04 -0.53 18.90
N GLU A 39 14.69 -1.35 18.10
CA GLU A 39 16.00 -1.09 17.52
C GLU A 39 15.84 -0.84 16.02
N PHE A 40 16.59 0.12 15.47
CA PHE A 40 16.55 0.45 14.06
C PHE A 40 17.97 0.53 13.49
N THR A 41 18.23 -0.21 12.42
CA THR A 41 19.52 -0.18 11.71
C THR A 41 19.35 0.24 10.25
N THR A 42 20.11 1.25 9.82
CA THR A 42 19.94 1.87 8.49
C THR A 42 21.23 2.50 7.96
N TYR A 43 21.19 2.93 6.69
CA TYR A 43 22.17 3.87 6.14
C TYR A 43 21.62 5.30 6.27
N ALA A 44 22.45 6.25 6.69
CA ALA A 44 22.04 7.64 6.87
C ALA A 44 23.12 8.62 6.38
N SER A 45 22.67 9.77 5.87
CA SER A 45 23.51 10.89 5.49
C SER A 45 23.44 12.01 6.51
N ALA A 46 24.34 12.99 6.40
CA ALA A 46 24.30 14.19 7.25
C ALA A 46 22.99 15.00 7.12
N PHE A 47 22.21 14.81 6.05
CA PHE A 47 20.91 15.47 5.88
C PHE A 47 19.78 14.81 6.68
N ASP A 48 20.01 13.59 7.19
CA ASP A 48 19.00 12.80 7.89
C ASP A 48 19.01 13.03 9.42
N HIS A 49 19.90 13.89 9.94
CA HIS A 49 20.08 14.11 11.38
C HIS A 49 18.81 14.50 12.13
N ALA A 50 17.96 15.34 11.55
CA ALA A 50 16.71 15.74 12.19
C ALA A 50 15.76 14.54 12.38
N ALA A 51 15.65 13.67 11.37
CA ALA A 51 14.81 12.47 11.45
C ALA A 51 15.37 11.45 12.44
N LEU A 52 16.69 11.26 12.46
CA LEU A 52 17.36 10.40 13.45
C LEU A 52 17.08 10.87 14.89
N ALA A 53 17.23 12.17 15.16
CA ALA A 53 16.94 12.74 16.47
C ALA A 53 15.46 12.57 16.88
N THR A 54 14.53 12.67 15.92
CA THR A 54 13.11 12.37 16.17
C THR A 54 12.91 10.91 16.57
N LEU A 55 13.51 9.96 15.84
CA LEU A 55 13.41 8.53 16.17
C LEU A 55 13.93 8.22 17.58
N GLU A 56 15.09 8.78 17.94
CA GLU A 56 15.67 8.62 19.27
C GLU A 56 14.77 9.21 20.37
N ALA A 57 14.12 10.36 20.10
CA ALA A 57 13.16 10.97 21.01
C ALA A 57 11.90 10.10 21.24
N PHE A 58 11.54 9.24 20.28
CA PHE A 58 10.51 8.20 20.44
C PHE A 58 11.02 6.95 21.16
N GLY A 59 12.25 6.95 21.70
CA GLY A 59 12.84 5.83 22.43
C GLY A 59 13.38 4.72 21.54
N ILE A 60 13.55 4.96 20.25
CA ILE A 60 14.11 3.99 19.29
C ILE A 60 15.63 4.03 19.38
N THR A 61 16.26 2.87 19.58
CA THR A 61 17.73 2.77 19.53
C THR A 61 18.18 2.69 18.09
N VAL A 62 18.85 3.73 17.59
CA VAL A 62 19.25 3.82 16.17
C VAL A 62 20.73 3.48 16.00
N THR A 63 21.03 2.60 15.05
CA THR A 63 22.39 2.29 14.58
C THR A 63 22.50 2.67 13.11
N ILE A 64 23.45 3.54 12.77
CA ILE A 64 23.64 4.02 11.40
C ILE A 64 24.96 3.54 10.80
N ALA A 65 24.95 3.32 9.48
CA ALA A 65 26.14 3.37 8.65
C ALA A 65 26.07 4.60 7.75
N ASP A 66 27.20 5.27 7.55
CA ASP A 66 27.22 6.52 6.78
C ASP A 66 27.00 6.26 5.28
N ARG A 67 26.16 7.11 4.67
CA ARG A 67 26.07 7.30 3.21
C ARG A 67 26.33 8.76 2.84
N SER A 68 26.85 8.99 1.64
CA SER A 68 27.31 10.31 1.18
C SER A 68 26.19 11.32 0.90
N SER A 69 25.02 10.87 0.46
CA SER A 69 23.90 11.74 0.09
C SER A 69 22.55 11.12 0.49
N PRO A 70 21.51 11.95 0.70
CA PRO A 70 20.17 11.43 0.93
C PRO A 70 19.62 10.79 -0.35
N ILE A 71 18.64 9.91 -0.18
CA ILE A 71 17.84 9.38 -1.28
C ILE A 71 16.41 9.87 -1.08
N VAL A 72 15.84 10.43 -2.15
CA VAL A 72 14.53 11.08 -2.16
C VAL A 72 13.59 10.31 -3.07
N PHE A 73 12.37 10.07 -2.60
CA PHE A 73 11.24 9.58 -3.36
C PHE A 73 10.23 10.71 -3.49
N ALA A 74 10.01 11.21 -4.70
CA ALA A 74 9.07 12.30 -4.98
C ALA A 74 7.88 11.80 -5.79
N TYR A 75 6.69 12.01 -5.26
CA TYR A 75 5.40 11.57 -5.80
C TYR A 75 4.60 12.79 -6.25
N PHE A 76 3.87 12.68 -7.36
CA PHE A 76 2.88 13.69 -7.72
C PHE A 76 1.62 13.53 -6.85
N HIS A 77 1.10 12.31 -6.76
CA HIS A 77 0.11 11.89 -5.76
C HIS A 77 0.47 10.49 -5.20
N PRO A 78 -0.16 10.02 -4.12
CA PRO A 78 0.19 8.76 -3.45
C PRO A 78 0.11 7.47 -4.30
N LEU A 79 -0.51 7.53 -5.49
CA LEU A 79 -0.57 6.40 -6.43
C LEU A 79 0.45 6.51 -7.58
N SER A 80 1.14 7.64 -7.70
CA SER A 80 2.14 7.82 -8.76
C SER A 80 3.36 6.91 -8.54
N SER A 81 4.00 6.51 -9.64
CA SER A 81 5.35 6.00 -9.57
C SER A 81 6.31 7.11 -9.11
N PRO A 82 7.13 6.90 -8.07
CA PRO A 82 7.99 7.96 -7.56
C PRO A 82 9.14 8.26 -8.51
N HIS A 83 9.47 9.55 -8.63
CA HIS A 83 10.78 9.99 -9.05
C HIS A 83 11.79 9.73 -7.93
N ILE A 84 12.94 9.13 -8.24
CA ILE A 84 13.98 8.78 -7.26
C ILE A 84 15.22 9.59 -7.57
N GLU A 85 15.72 10.32 -6.57
CA GLU A 85 16.92 11.16 -6.65
C GLU A 85 17.90 10.82 -5.52
N PRO A 86 19.19 10.53 -5.80
CA PRO A 86 19.76 10.38 -7.14
C PRO A 86 19.14 9.21 -7.90
N ARG A 87 19.17 9.28 -9.24
CA ARG A 87 18.72 8.18 -10.10
C ARG A 87 19.36 6.86 -9.64
N ARG A 88 18.60 5.76 -9.72
CA ARG A 88 18.99 4.46 -9.15
C ARG A 88 20.38 3.97 -9.56
N ASP A 89 20.80 4.24 -10.79
CA ASP A 89 22.10 3.89 -11.36
C ASP A 89 23.26 4.77 -10.83
N ALA A 90 22.94 5.92 -10.24
CA ALA A 90 23.88 6.83 -9.61
C ALA A 90 23.93 6.68 -8.07
N ILE A 91 23.10 5.80 -7.49
CA ILE A 91 23.15 5.50 -6.05
C ILE A 91 24.44 4.72 -5.76
N ALA A 92 25.27 5.25 -4.87
CA ALA A 92 26.46 4.55 -4.40
C ALA A 92 26.09 3.31 -3.56
N HIS A 93 26.85 2.23 -3.72
CA HIS A 93 26.67 1.01 -2.94
C HIS A 93 27.64 0.94 -1.76
N TYR A 94 27.13 0.58 -0.59
CA TYR A 94 27.85 0.51 0.68
C TYR A 94 27.98 -0.93 1.19
N PRO A 95 28.96 -1.22 2.07
CA PRO A 95 29.10 -2.53 2.69
C PRO A 95 27.85 -2.95 3.47
N PRO A 96 27.48 -4.24 3.45
CA PRO A 96 26.24 -4.71 4.05
C PRO A 96 26.21 -4.51 5.57
N LEU A 97 25.03 -4.10 6.08
CA LEU A 97 24.75 -4.04 7.50
C LEU A 97 24.65 -5.46 8.07
N ARG A 98 25.10 -5.67 9.31
CA ARG A 98 25.01 -6.96 9.99
C ARG A 98 24.14 -6.84 11.22
N VAL A 99 23.12 -7.67 11.30
CA VAL A 99 22.13 -7.61 12.37
C VAL A 99 21.86 -9.01 12.92
N THR A 100 21.78 -9.11 14.24
CA THR A 100 21.39 -10.34 14.94
C THR A 100 20.34 -10.02 15.99
N GLY A 101 19.24 -10.76 16.00
CA GLY A 101 18.13 -10.48 16.92
C GLY A 101 17.14 -11.63 17.05
N LYS A 102 16.30 -11.61 18.08
CA LYS A 102 15.25 -12.63 18.25
C LYS A 102 14.14 -12.50 17.22
N ALA A 103 13.67 -11.28 16.99
CA ALA A 103 12.65 -10.93 16.00
C ALA A 103 13.18 -9.76 15.15
N VAL A 104 13.31 -9.98 13.85
CA VAL A 104 13.88 -9.01 12.91
C VAL A 104 12.93 -8.79 11.73
N LEU A 105 12.58 -7.53 11.45
CA LEU A 105 11.97 -7.13 10.17
C LEU A 105 13.06 -6.56 9.27
N ARG A 106 13.25 -7.19 8.12
CA ARG A 106 14.22 -6.77 7.11
C ARG A 106 13.49 -6.25 5.88
N PHE A 107 13.80 -5.02 5.51
CA PHE A 107 13.44 -4.44 4.23
C PHE A 107 14.60 -4.53 3.21
N GLY A 108 14.27 -4.42 1.92
CA GLY A 108 15.26 -4.12 0.87
C GLY A 108 15.82 -2.69 0.97
N PHE A 109 17.05 -2.50 0.47
CA PHE A 109 17.73 -1.20 0.37
C PHE A 109 18.03 -0.85 -1.09
N LEU A 110 18.29 0.42 -1.38
CA LEU A 110 18.76 0.86 -2.69
C LEU A 110 20.29 0.93 -2.76
N GLU A 111 20.90 1.32 -1.65
CA GLU A 111 22.32 1.67 -1.52
C GLU A 111 23.17 0.56 -0.90
N GLY A 112 22.62 -0.62 -0.65
CA GLY A 112 23.35 -1.70 0.01
C GLY A 112 22.45 -2.87 0.36
N GLU A 113 22.85 -3.63 1.39
CA GLU A 113 22.07 -4.76 1.90
C GLU A 113 22.16 -4.86 3.42
N ALA A 114 21.36 -5.77 3.98
CA ALA A 114 21.49 -6.24 5.35
C ALA A 114 21.60 -7.77 5.36
N ILE A 115 22.57 -8.29 6.11
CA ILE A 115 22.75 -9.70 6.43
C ILE A 115 22.20 -9.91 7.83
N VAL A 116 21.14 -10.69 7.94
CA VAL A 116 20.37 -10.89 9.17
C VAL A 116 20.54 -12.32 9.67
N THR A 117 20.80 -12.48 10.96
CA THR A 117 20.68 -13.76 11.67
C THR A 117 19.60 -13.62 12.74
N ALA A 118 18.49 -14.34 12.63
CA ALA A 118 17.36 -14.18 13.52
C ALA A 118 16.76 -15.48 14.07
N GLY A 119 16.06 -15.39 15.21
CA GLY A 119 15.10 -16.42 15.60
C GLY A 119 13.94 -16.43 14.61
N ARG A 120 13.16 -15.34 14.59
CA ARG A 120 12.12 -15.08 13.59
C ARG A 120 12.47 -13.89 12.73
N ALA A 121 12.42 -14.07 11.41
CA ALA A 121 12.61 -13.00 10.44
C ALA A 121 11.33 -12.76 9.63
N VAL A 122 10.96 -11.50 9.46
CA VAL A 122 10.04 -11.08 8.41
C VAL A 122 10.84 -10.37 7.33
N TYR A 123 10.66 -10.80 6.07
CA TYR A 123 11.35 -10.21 4.93
C TYR A 123 10.35 -9.58 3.96
N ASP A 124 10.51 -8.27 3.76
CA ASP A 124 9.80 -7.50 2.74
C ASP A 124 10.83 -6.94 1.75
N PRO A 125 10.90 -7.44 0.52
CA PRO A 125 11.97 -7.08 -0.40
C PRO A 125 11.88 -5.63 -0.93
N GLN A 126 10.73 -4.95 -0.80
CA GLN A 126 10.50 -3.58 -1.29
C GLN A 126 10.76 -3.37 -2.79
N THR A 127 10.79 -4.45 -3.58
CA THR A 127 11.07 -4.37 -5.01
C THR A 127 10.42 -5.49 -5.79
N TRP A 128 9.81 -5.13 -6.92
CA TRP A 128 9.30 -6.07 -7.92
C TRP A 128 10.36 -6.46 -8.96
N ARG A 129 11.52 -5.80 -8.97
CA ARG A 129 12.60 -6.05 -9.94
C ARG A 129 13.48 -7.20 -9.46
N ASN A 130 12.97 -8.42 -9.58
CA ASN A 130 13.65 -9.67 -9.20
C ASN A 130 14.20 -9.61 -7.76
N PRO A 131 13.30 -9.58 -6.76
CA PRO A 131 13.72 -9.49 -5.36
C PRO A 131 14.61 -10.68 -4.99
N PRO A 132 15.80 -10.45 -4.40
CA PRO A 132 16.69 -11.54 -4.04
C PRO A 132 16.05 -12.41 -2.95
N PRO A 133 16.21 -13.75 -2.99
CA PRO A 133 15.79 -14.61 -1.89
C PRO A 133 16.42 -14.18 -0.57
N PHE A 134 15.70 -14.33 0.55
CA PHE A 134 16.17 -13.89 1.87
C PHE A 134 17.60 -14.36 2.18
N GLY A 135 17.88 -15.65 1.99
CA GLY A 135 19.19 -16.26 2.27
C GLY A 135 20.28 -16.02 1.21
N ALA A 136 20.00 -15.32 0.10
CA ALA A 136 20.94 -15.17 -1.01
C ALA A 136 22.25 -14.47 -0.61
N ASN A 137 22.21 -13.61 0.41
CA ASN A 137 23.36 -12.88 0.93
C ASN A 137 23.93 -13.47 2.23
N GLY A 138 23.53 -14.69 2.59
CA GLY A 138 23.94 -15.37 3.82
C GLY A 138 23.08 -15.04 5.04
N SER A 139 21.93 -14.38 4.88
CA SER A 139 20.96 -14.23 5.97
C SER A 139 20.35 -15.58 6.38
N THR A 140 20.07 -15.75 7.67
CA THR A 140 19.51 -16.96 8.26
C THR A 140 18.42 -16.63 9.27
N ALA A 141 17.40 -17.50 9.37
CA ALA A 141 16.37 -17.42 10.39
C ALA A 141 15.91 -18.83 10.81
N GLU A 142 15.53 -19.02 12.08
CA GLU A 142 14.90 -20.28 12.53
C GLU A 142 13.48 -20.40 11.96
N GLU A 143 12.74 -19.27 11.92
CA GLU A 143 11.46 -19.14 11.22
C GLU A 143 11.45 -17.88 10.35
N LEU A 144 10.92 -17.99 9.13
CA LEU A 144 10.88 -16.96 8.12
C LEU A 144 9.45 -16.74 7.63
N ALA A 145 9.02 -15.48 7.63
CA ALA A 145 7.85 -15.02 6.90
C ALA A 145 8.26 -14.08 5.76
N LEU A 146 7.66 -14.27 4.59
CA LEU A 146 7.81 -13.38 3.44
C LEU A 146 6.57 -12.51 3.32
N VAL A 147 6.74 -11.20 3.17
CA VAL A 147 5.63 -10.25 2.97
C VAL A 147 5.84 -9.52 1.65
N MET A 148 5.00 -9.79 0.68
CA MET A 148 5.13 -9.29 -0.70
C MET A 148 3.78 -8.79 -1.20
N ASN A 149 3.74 -7.94 -2.23
CA ASN A 149 2.50 -7.65 -2.94
C ASN A 149 2.29 -8.60 -4.15
N ASP A 150 1.09 -8.57 -4.75
CA ASP A 150 0.74 -9.43 -5.90
C ASP A 150 1.74 -9.33 -7.06
N LEU A 151 2.20 -8.11 -7.40
CA LEU A 151 3.13 -7.92 -8.51
C LEU A 151 4.52 -8.47 -8.16
N GLU A 152 4.98 -8.25 -6.92
CA GLU A 152 6.27 -8.74 -6.44
C GLU A 152 6.33 -10.26 -6.44
N ILE A 153 5.29 -10.93 -5.94
CA ILE A 153 5.27 -12.40 -5.92
C ILE A 153 5.22 -12.98 -7.33
N GLN A 154 4.41 -12.42 -8.24
CA GLN A 154 4.35 -12.85 -9.63
C GLN A 154 5.68 -12.65 -10.37
N LYS A 155 6.35 -11.51 -10.14
CA LYS A 155 7.65 -11.22 -10.76
C LYS A 155 8.78 -12.07 -10.18
N CYS A 156 8.72 -12.37 -8.88
CA CYS A 156 9.71 -13.20 -8.20
C CYS A 156 9.64 -14.67 -8.65
N THR A 157 8.44 -15.21 -8.84
CA THR A 157 8.24 -16.63 -9.17
C THR A 157 8.06 -16.89 -10.67
N GLY A 158 7.67 -15.87 -11.43
CA GLY A 158 7.23 -16.01 -12.82
C GLY A 158 5.85 -16.67 -12.97
N MET A 159 5.12 -16.87 -11.87
CA MET A 159 3.82 -17.55 -11.84
C MET A 159 2.69 -16.52 -11.75
N THR A 160 1.58 -16.77 -12.45
CA THR A 160 0.41 -15.87 -12.44
C THR A 160 -0.56 -16.17 -11.31
N ASP A 161 -0.69 -17.45 -10.94
CA ASP A 161 -1.52 -17.87 -9.81
C ASP A 161 -0.79 -17.61 -8.49
N ILE A 162 -1.45 -16.90 -7.58
CA ILE A 162 -0.86 -16.43 -6.33
C ILE A 162 -0.64 -17.60 -5.35
N ALA A 163 -1.54 -18.58 -5.34
CA ALA A 163 -1.41 -19.72 -4.44
C ALA A 163 -0.25 -20.62 -4.87
N ASP A 164 -0.13 -20.90 -6.17
CA ASP A 164 1.00 -21.66 -6.71
C ASP A 164 2.34 -20.93 -6.45
N ALA A 165 2.35 -19.60 -6.61
CA ALA A 165 3.51 -18.77 -6.35
C ALA A 165 3.91 -18.77 -4.86
N ALA A 166 2.93 -18.68 -3.96
CA ALA A 166 3.17 -18.73 -2.52
C ALA A 166 3.70 -20.10 -2.08
N ASP A 167 3.10 -21.18 -2.57
CA ASP A 167 3.56 -22.56 -2.33
C ASP A 167 4.99 -22.78 -2.84
N HIS A 168 5.33 -22.20 -4.00
CA HIS A 168 6.69 -22.22 -4.50
C HIS A 168 7.68 -21.51 -3.57
N LEU A 169 7.32 -20.34 -3.05
CA LEU A 169 8.18 -19.58 -2.12
C LEU A 169 8.32 -20.26 -0.76
N ILE A 170 7.25 -20.83 -0.21
CA ILE A 170 7.28 -21.64 1.02
C ILE A 170 8.33 -22.76 0.89
N ARG A 171 8.30 -23.51 -0.22
CA ARG A 171 9.24 -24.62 -0.44
C ARG A 171 10.66 -24.17 -0.74
N SER A 172 10.82 -23.18 -1.62
CA SER A 172 12.14 -22.75 -2.09
C SER A 172 12.93 -21.92 -1.07
N ALA A 173 12.24 -21.13 -0.25
CA ALA A 173 12.85 -20.32 0.80
C ALA A 173 12.79 -20.97 2.19
N ALA A 174 12.18 -22.17 2.30
CA ALA A 174 11.86 -22.81 3.58
C ALA A 174 11.10 -21.88 4.55
N ALA A 175 10.22 -21.04 4.01
CA ALA A 175 9.44 -20.08 4.78
C ALA A 175 8.24 -20.75 5.45
N GLN A 176 7.96 -20.39 6.70
CA GLN A 176 6.79 -20.86 7.44
C GLN A 176 5.53 -20.16 6.96
N VAL A 177 5.65 -18.90 6.51
CA VAL A 177 4.54 -18.05 6.11
C VAL A 177 4.90 -17.23 4.88
N VAL A 178 3.95 -17.10 3.95
CA VAL A 178 3.97 -16.10 2.88
C VAL A 178 2.70 -15.26 2.97
N VAL A 179 2.84 -13.95 3.11
CA VAL A 179 1.73 -13.00 3.10
C VAL A 179 1.77 -12.20 1.80
N VAL A 180 0.67 -12.23 1.06
CA VAL A 180 0.50 -11.50 -0.19
C VAL A 180 -0.45 -10.33 0.04
N LYS A 181 0.07 -9.11 -0.04
CA LYS A 181 -0.65 -7.84 0.08
C LYS A 181 -1.35 -7.52 -1.25
N GLN A 182 -2.64 -7.24 -1.19
CA GLN A 182 -3.52 -7.13 -2.37
C GLN A 182 -4.28 -5.78 -2.40
N GLY A 183 -3.71 -4.72 -1.81
CA GLY A 183 -4.26 -3.37 -1.88
C GLY A 183 -5.72 -3.29 -1.40
N PRO A 184 -6.69 -2.87 -2.24
CA PRO A 184 -8.10 -2.76 -1.85
C PRO A 184 -8.74 -4.12 -1.51
N TYR A 185 -8.10 -5.23 -1.88
CA TYR A 185 -8.57 -6.59 -1.60
C TYR A 185 -8.07 -7.15 -0.26
N GLY A 186 -7.22 -6.42 0.48
CA GLY A 186 -6.67 -6.90 1.75
C GLY A 186 -5.39 -7.71 1.55
N ALA A 187 -5.29 -8.87 2.19
CA ALA A 187 -4.13 -9.75 2.11
C ALA A 187 -4.52 -11.22 2.16
N THR A 188 -3.68 -12.09 1.61
CA THR A 188 -3.83 -13.55 1.75
C THR A 188 -2.60 -14.12 2.44
N VAL A 189 -2.82 -14.92 3.48
CA VAL A 189 -1.78 -15.58 4.28
C VAL A 189 -1.72 -17.04 3.86
N PHE A 190 -0.54 -17.52 3.50
CA PHE A 190 -0.24 -18.91 3.16
C PHE A 190 0.73 -19.47 4.19
N GLU A 191 0.46 -20.67 4.69
CA GLU A 191 1.26 -21.33 5.72
C GLU A 191 1.87 -22.64 5.20
N ALA A 192 3.07 -22.97 5.66
CA ALA A 192 3.79 -24.17 5.22
C ALA A 192 3.05 -25.50 5.46
N GLY A 193 2.06 -25.49 6.36
CA GLY A 193 1.16 -26.63 6.60
C GLY A 193 0.11 -26.87 5.49
N GLY A 194 0.08 -26.06 4.43
CA GLY A 194 -0.85 -26.18 3.31
C GLY A 194 -2.19 -25.45 3.51
N GLY A 195 -2.30 -24.62 4.55
CA GLY A 195 -3.46 -23.76 4.80
C GLY A 195 -3.27 -22.37 4.19
N TYR A 196 -4.39 -21.74 3.81
CA TYR A 196 -4.41 -20.31 3.51
C TYR A 196 -5.62 -19.64 4.15
N SER A 197 -5.52 -18.33 4.38
CA SER A 197 -6.61 -17.52 4.91
C SER A 197 -6.59 -16.14 4.29
N HIS A 198 -7.77 -15.65 3.93
CA HIS A 198 -7.94 -14.30 3.42
C HIS A 198 -8.24 -13.33 4.57
N VAL A 199 -7.55 -12.20 4.58
CA VAL A 199 -7.76 -11.07 5.50
C VAL A 199 -8.28 -9.90 4.66
N PRO A 200 -9.45 -9.33 4.97
CA PRO A 200 -10.00 -8.24 4.18
C PRO A 200 -9.18 -6.96 4.37
N ALA A 201 -9.33 -6.01 3.43
CA ALA A 201 -9.01 -4.63 3.72
C ALA A 201 -10.07 -4.04 4.66
N TYR A 202 -9.75 -2.95 5.34
CA TYR A 202 -10.65 -2.28 6.27
C TYR A 202 -10.96 -0.85 5.83
N ARG A 203 -12.20 -0.42 6.07
CA ARG A 203 -12.72 0.90 5.70
C ARG A 203 -11.94 1.99 6.43
N SER A 204 -11.47 2.95 5.65
CA SER A 204 -10.92 4.22 6.13
C SER A 204 -11.73 5.38 5.53
N ALA A 205 -11.81 6.49 6.25
CA ALA A 205 -12.49 7.71 5.79
C ALA A 205 -11.69 8.47 4.71
N SER A 206 -10.38 8.22 4.62
CA SER A 206 -9.50 8.70 3.56
C SER A 206 -8.38 7.68 3.30
N VAL A 207 -7.66 7.82 2.19
CA VAL A 207 -6.58 6.91 1.81
C VAL A 207 -5.30 7.67 1.46
N PHE A 208 -4.36 7.69 2.39
CA PHE A 208 -2.97 8.04 2.12
C PHE A 208 -2.12 6.77 1.89
N LYS A 209 -1.71 6.53 0.63
CA LYS A 209 -1.12 5.25 0.22
C LYS A 209 0.38 5.10 0.52
N ILE A 210 1.13 6.19 0.62
CA ILE A 210 2.59 6.16 0.81
C ILE A 210 2.89 5.52 2.17
N GLY A 211 3.67 4.44 2.17
CA GLY A 211 4.09 3.74 3.38
C GLY A 211 3.13 2.70 3.94
N THR A 212 1.94 2.49 3.35
CA THR A 212 0.97 1.52 3.90
C THR A 212 1.49 0.09 3.89
N GLY A 213 2.31 -0.27 2.90
CA GLY A 213 2.98 -1.57 2.85
C GLY A 213 3.96 -1.76 4.01
N ASP A 214 4.63 -0.69 4.42
CA ASP A 214 5.62 -0.72 5.51
C ASP A 214 4.94 -0.83 6.86
N ILE A 215 3.81 -0.14 7.05
CA ILE A 215 2.95 -0.32 8.23
C ILE A 215 2.45 -1.75 8.32
N PHE A 216 1.97 -2.34 7.21
CA PHE A 216 1.53 -3.73 7.22
C PHE A 216 2.66 -4.66 7.67
N SER A 217 3.84 -4.55 7.05
CA SER A 217 4.99 -5.41 7.36
C SER A 217 5.49 -5.20 8.79
N ALA A 218 5.48 -3.97 9.29
CA ALA A 218 5.85 -3.62 10.66
C ALA A 218 4.94 -4.30 11.70
N ILE A 219 3.63 -4.10 11.56
CA ILE A 219 2.64 -4.61 12.52
C ILE A 219 2.54 -6.13 12.45
N PHE A 220 2.58 -6.69 11.24
CA PHE A 220 2.64 -8.14 11.05
C PHE A 220 3.86 -8.72 11.77
N ALA A 221 5.03 -8.11 11.58
CA ALA A 221 6.27 -8.61 12.16
C ALA A 221 6.32 -8.45 13.69
N TYR A 222 5.75 -7.38 14.26
CA TYR A 222 5.57 -7.26 15.71
C TYR A 222 4.73 -8.42 16.26
N TYR A 223 3.54 -8.65 15.72
CA TYR A 223 2.66 -9.70 16.25
C TYR A 223 3.17 -11.12 15.96
N TRP A 224 3.61 -11.40 14.73
CA TRP A 224 4.05 -12.74 14.33
C TRP A 224 5.46 -13.09 14.82
N ALA A 225 6.44 -12.20 14.64
CA ALA A 225 7.83 -12.50 14.98
C ALA A 225 8.16 -12.22 16.46
N GLU A 226 7.71 -11.09 17.02
CA GLU A 226 8.04 -10.73 18.41
C GLU A 226 7.06 -11.33 19.42
N MET A 227 5.75 -11.25 19.16
CA MET A 227 4.72 -11.72 20.09
C MET A 227 4.30 -13.18 19.89
N ASN A 228 4.82 -13.85 18.85
CA ASN A 228 4.49 -15.24 18.50
C ASN A 228 2.97 -15.50 18.35
N ILE A 229 2.27 -14.57 17.71
CA ILE A 229 0.84 -14.67 17.39
C ILE A 229 0.67 -15.40 16.04
N PRO A 230 -0.40 -16.20 15.84
CA PRO A 230 -0.70 -16.83 14.56
C PRO A 230 -0.71 -15.85 13.39
N ALA A 231 -0.20 -16.28 12.23
CA ALA A 231 0.03 -15.41 11.08
C ALA A 231 -1.24 -14.72 10.56
N THR A 232 -2.36 -15.43 10.57
CA THR A 232 -3.66 -14.91 10.15
C THR A 232 -4.16 -13.78 11.05
N ILE A 233 -3.99 -13.93 12.37
CA ILE A 233 -4.34 -12.90 13.37
C ILE A 233 -3.38 -11.70 13.25
N ALA A 234 -2.08 -11.95 13.09
CA ALA A 234 -1.09 -10.90 12.88
C ALA A 234 -1.39 -10.08 11.61
N ALA A 235 -1.80 -10.74 10.52
CA ALA A 235 -2.18 -10.08 9.28
C ALA A 235 -3.50 -9.30 9.40
N ASP A 236 -4.47 -9.79 10.16
CA ASP A 236 -5.72 -9.06 10.48
C ASP A 236 -5.43 -7.75 11.20
N LEU A 237 -4.62 -7.80 12.27
CA LEU A 237 -4.19 -6.63 13.03
C LEU A 237 -3.38 -5.66 12.16
N ALA A 238 -2.53 -6.18 11.27
CA ALA A 238 -1.79 -5.37 10.30
C ALA A 238 -2.73 -4.66 9.31
N SER A 239 -3.71 -5.36 8.75
CA SER A 239 -4.68 -4.79 7.81
C SER A 239 -5.54 -3.69 8.46
N ARG A 240 -5.99 -3.91 9.70
CA ARG A 240 -6.70 -2.88 10.49
C ARG A 240 -5.81 -1.67 10.76
N SER A 241 -4.56 -1.89 11.14
CA SER A 241 -3.59 -0.81 11.41
C SER A 241 -3.29 0.01 10.16
N VAL A 242 -3.23 -0.63 9.00
CA VAL A 242 -3.13 0.07 7.71
C VAL A 242 -4.32 1.01 7.50
N SER A 243 -5.56 0.59 7.81
CA SER A 243 -6.72 1.48 7.65
C SER A 243 -6.65 2.73 8.55
N VAL A 244 -6.12 2.60 9.78
CA VAL A 244 -5.89 3.74 10.68
C VAL A 244 -4.83 4.68 10.12
N TYR A 245 -3.70 4.13 9.67
CA TYR A 245 -2.61 4.91 9.09
C TYR A 245 -3.03 5.61 7.78
N CYS A 246 -3.73 4.91 6.89
CA CYS A 246 -4.28 5.48 5.66
C CYS A 246 -5.14 6.73 5.93
N GLU A 247 -5.93 6.68 7.00
CA GLU A 247 -6.87 7.74 7.35
C GLU A 247 -6.22 8.94 8.04
N THR A 248 -5.26 8.67 8.93
CA THR A 248 -4.76 9.66 9.90
C THR A 248 -3.29 10.02 9.70
N ARG A 249 -2.50 9.12 9.10
CA ARG A 249 -1.02 9.11 9.08
C ARG A 249 -0.38 9.02 10.46
N ILE A 250 -1.17 8.73 11.50
CA ILE A 250 -0.72 8.51 12.87
C ILE A 250 -0.30 7.04 13.01
N MET A 251 0.73 6.78 13.81
CA MET A 251 1.31 5.45 14.04
C MET A 251 0.99 4.91 15.44
N GLU A 252 -0.25 5.16 15.89
CA GLU A 252 -0.79 4.71 17.15
C GLU A 252 -1.93 3.73 16.87
N PHE A 253 -1.81 2.50 17.38
CA PHE A 253 -2.69 1.39 17.00
C PHE A 253 -3.43 0.84 18.21
N ASP A 254 -4.28 1.68 18.81
CA ASP A 254 -5.11 1.28 19.93
C ASP A 254 -6.08 0.14 19.56
N HIS A 255 -6.14 -0.88 20.40
CA HIS A 255 -6.93 -2.08 20.15
C HIS A 255 -8.43 -1.80 19.98
N THR A 256 -8.99 -0.80 20.67
CA THR A 256 -10.42 -0.46 20.55
C THR A 256 -10.72 0.18 19.20
N VAL A 257 -9.82 1.05 18.72
CA VAL A 257 -9.90 1.66 17.38
C VAL A 257 -9.77 0.58 16.32
N LEU A 258 -8.79 -0.33 16.43
CA LEU A 258 -8.62 -1.43 15.48
C LEU A 258 -9.87 -2.33 15.43
N ALA A 259 -10.45 -2.67 16.59
CA ALA A 259 -11.63 -3.51 16.68
C ALA A 259 -12.88 -2.88 16.03
N SER A 260 -12.99 -1.54 16.04
CA SER A 260 -14.10 -0.82 15.40
C SER A 260 -14.01 -0.74 13.86
N ARG A 261 -12.87 -1.12 13.26
CA ARG A 261 -12.71 -1.07 11.81
C ARG A 261 -13.57 -2.11 11.12
N GLU A 262 -14.34 -1.66 10.13
CA GLU A 262 -15.22 -2.50 9.33
C GLU A 262 -14.51 -3.02 8.08
N PRO A 263 -14.65 -4.31 7.74
CA PRO A 263 -14.05 -4.85 6.52
C PRO A 263 -14.73 -4.28 5.28
N VAL A 264 -13.96 -4.08 4.21
CA VAL A 264 -14.48 -3.73 2.88
C VAL A 264 -14.42 -4.94 1.95
N LEU A 265 -15.35 -4.97 1.00
CA LEU A 265 -15.41 -6.02 -0.01
C LEU A 265 -15.07 -5.43 -1.38
N ALA A 266 -13.88 -5.73 -1.88
CA ALA A 266 -13.46 -5.40 -3.23
C ALA A 266 -13.53 -6.65 -4.12
N HIS A 267 -13.86 -6.48 -5.41
CA HIS A 267 -13.89 -7.58 -6.38
C HIS A 267 -13.03 -7.25 -7.61
N ARG A 268 -12.18 -8.18 -8.03
CA ARG A 268 -11.36 -8.01 -9.25
C ARG A 268 -12.24 -8.15 -10.47
N GLY A 269 -12.08 -7.24 -11.44
CA GLY A 269 -12.92 -7.20 -12.63
C GLY A 269 -14.26 -6.47 -12.44
N ALA A 270 -14.54 -5.96 -11.24
CA ALA A 270 -15.66 -5.02 -11.04
C ALA A 270 -15.52 -3.83 -11.97
N SER A 271 -16.65 -3.28 -12.43
CA SER A 271 -16.71 -2.32 -13.50
C SER A 271 -17.15 -0.93 -13.07
N VAL A 272 -16.43 0.08 -13.53
CA VAL A 272 -16.69 1.50 -13.25
C VAL A 272 -16.90 2.27 -14.54
N ARG A 273 -17.98 3.04 -14.60
CA ARG A 273 -18.18 4.05 -15.66
C ARG A 273 -17.57 5.37 -15.24
N LEU A 274 -16.66 5.92 -16.04
CA LEU A 274 -16.01 7.20 -15.80
C LEU A 274 -16.70 8.32 -16.59
N GLU A 275 -17.29 9.27 -15.87
CA GLU A 275 -17.96 10.45 -16.41
C GLU A 275 -17.16 11.71 -16.06
N THR A 276 -16.87 12.54 -17.06
CA THR A 276 -16.08 13.77 -16.90
C THR A 276 -16.23 14.64 -18.15
N ALA A 277 -15.89 15.92 -18.03
CA ALA A 277 -15.61 16.76 -19.19
C ALA A 277 -14.29 16.33 -19.86
N THR A 278 -14.14 16.58 -21.16
CA THR A 278 -12.90 16.28 -21.91
C THR A 278 -12.28 17.51 -22.56
N GLU A 279 -12.78 18.70 -22.22
CA GLU A 279 -12.29 19.95 -22.75
C GLU A 279 -10.95 20.34 -22.08
N GLY A 280 -9.91 20.43 -22.90
CA GLY A 280 -8.59 20.86 -22.47
C GLY A 280 -7.68 19.74 -21.92
N ILE A 281 -6.38 20.00 -22.00
CA ILE A 281 -5.33 19.03 -21.66
C ILE A 281 -5.37 18.63 -20.18
N GLY A 282 -5.65 19.56 -19.27
CA GLY A 282 -5.67 19.31 -17.83
C GLY A 282 -6.74 18.30 -17.41
N GLN A 283 -7.97 18.48 -17.89
CA GLN A 283 -9.06 17.55 -17.60
C GLN A 283 -8.80 16.18 -18.23
N ARG A 284 -8.21 16.15 -19.43
CA ARG A 284 -7.81 14.91 -20.09
C ARG A 284 -6.74 14.15 -19.31
N TYR A 285 -5.74 14.84 -18.73
CA TYR A 285 -4.74 14.18 -17.89
C TYR A 285 -5.36 13.54 -16.64
N VAL A 286 -6.25 14.25 -15.94
CA VAL A 286 -6.94 13.69 -14.75
C VAL A 286 -7.76 12.46 -15.14
N LEU A 287 -8.48 12.51 -16.27
CA LEU A 287 -9.23 11.38 -16.81
C LEU A 287 -8.34 10.15 -17.00
N GLU A 288 -7.23 10.28 -17.72
CA GLU A 288 -6.34 9.14 -17.98
C GLU A 288 -5.67 8.63 -16.70
N GLU A 289 -5.31 9.52 -15.78
CA GLU A 289 -4.74 9.13 -14.49
C GLU A 289 -5.74 8.31 -13.65
N VAL A 290 -7.03 8.71 -13.61
CA VAL A 290 -8.10 7.91 -12.98
C VAL A 290 -8.23 6.54 -13.65
N ARG A 291 -8.20 6.48 -14.99
CA ARG A 291 -8.29 5.22 -15.73
C ARG A 291 -7.14 4.27 -15.41
N VAL A 292 -5.91 4.79 -15.42
CA VAL A 292 -4.71 4.01 -15.09
C VAL A 292 -4.79 3.52 -13.64
N ALA A 293 -5.05 4.41 -12.69
CA ALA A 293 -5.08 4.09 -11.27
C ALA A 293 -6.15 3.02 -10.93
N LEU A 294 -7.37 3.15 -11.45
CA LEU A 294 -8.42 2.14 -11.26
C LEU A 294 -8.07 0.81 -11.94
N SER A 295 -7.51 0.85 -13.14
CA SER A 295 -7.12 -0.36 -13.88
C SER A 295 -6.00 -1.12 -13.18
N GLU A 296 -5.02 -0.43 -12.61
CA GLU A 296 -3.95 -1.03 -11.80
C GLU A 296 -4.50 -1.68 -10.51
N LEU A 297 -5.59 -1.13 -9.96
CA LEU A 297 -6.33 -1.79 -8.88
C LEU A 297 -7.17 -2.98 -9.35
N GLY A 298 -7.22 -3.30 -10.65
CA GLY A 298 -7.98 -4.43 -11.19
C GLY A 298 -9.45 -4.13 -11.46
N VAL A 299 -9.83 -2.86 -11.58
CA VAL A 299 -11.17 -2.41 -11.94
C VAL A 299 -11.27 -2.23 -13.47
N ARG A 300 -12.35 -2.73 -14.09
CA ARG A 300 -12.65 -2.48 -15.50
C ARG A 300 -13.23 -1.07 -15.65
N VAL A 301 -12.48 -0.15 -16.24
CA VAL A 301 -12.93 1.24 -16.45
C VAL A 301 -13.40 1.44 -17.88
N VAL A 302 -14.58 2.03 -18.04
CA VAL A 302 -15.12 2.42 -19.34
C VAL A 302 -15.44 3.91 -19.32
N CYS A 303 -15.05 4.63 -20.38
CA CYS A 303 -15.24 6.08 -20.47
C CYS A 303 -16.08 6.43 -21.71
N PRO A 304 -17.41 6.63 -21.57
CA PRO A 304 -18.30 6.83 -22.71
C PRO A 304 -17.96 8.02 -23.61
N VAL A 305 -17.34 9.06 -23.06
CA VAL A 305 -16.91 10.25 -23.82
C VAL A 305 -15.71 9.98 -24.74
N LEU A 306 -15.00 8.87 -24.56
CA LEU A 306 -13.84 8.48 -25.38
C LEU A 306 -14.12 7.30 -26.32
N GLU A 307 -15.22 6.59 -26.12
CA GLU A 307 -15.48 5.29 -26.73
C GLU A 307 -16.87 5.30 -27.39
N GLU A 308 -16.91 5.15 -28.71
CA GLU A 308 -18.16 5.10 -29.48
C GLU A 308 -18.91 3.77 -29.26
N GLY A 309 -20.24 3.83 -29.21
CA GLY A 309 -21.09 2.63 -29.25
C GLY A 309 -21.25 1.87 -27.93
N ILE A 310 -20.78 2.40 -26.79
CA ILE A 310 -21.10 1.84 -25.48
C ILE A 310 -22.56 2.14 -25.15
N SER A 311 -23.43 1.15 -25.31
CA SER A 311 -24.82 1.23 -24.86
C SER A 311 -25.20 0.04 -23.99
N GLY A 312 -25.71 0.32 -22.80
CA GLY A 312 -26.66 -0.57 -22.13
C GLY A 312 -26.14 -1.58 -21.11
N GLU A 313 -24.82 -1.78 -20.94
CA GLU A 313 -24.33 -2.65 -19.86
C GLU A 313 -24.42 -1.97 -18.48
N PRO A 314 -24.94 -2.67 -17.45
CA PRO A 314 -24.96 -2.14 -16.09
C PRO A 314 -23.56 -2.19 -15.47
N PHE A 315 -22.99 -1.02 -15.19
CA PHE A 315 -21.74 -0.89 -14.42
C PHE A 315 -21.98 -1.13 -12.93
N ASP A 316 -20.95 -1.55 -12.20
CA ASP A 316 -21.05 -1.80 -10.77
C ASP A 316 -21.01 -0.49 -9.96
N ALA A 317 -20.27 0.51 -10.44
CA ALA A 317 -20.30 1.88 -9.93
C ALA A 317 -20.08 2.92 -11.04
N THR A 318 -20.38 4.18 -10.73
CA THR A 318 -20.04 5.34 -11.56
C THR A 318 -19.05 6.24 -10.83
N PHE A 319 -17.96 6.59 -11.49
CA PHE A 319 -16.96 7.57 -11.06
C PHE A 319 -17.19 8.86 -11.83
N VAL A 320 -17.25 9.98 -11.11
CA VAL A 320 -17.43 11.31 -11.68
C VAL A 320 -16.22 12.16 -11.32
N ILE A 321 -15.57 12.77 -12.30
CA ILE A 321 -14.59 13.84 -12.07
C ILE A 321 -15.32 15.17 -12.21
N ASP A 322 -15.15 16.05 -11.22
CA ASP A 322 -15.71 17.40 -11.25
C ASP A 322 -15.27 18.19 -12.50
N GLY A 323 -16.24 18.87 -13.11
CA GLY A 323 -16.07 19.78 -14.24
C GLY A 323 -17.40 20.10 -14.92
N ASP A 324 -17.32 20.80 -16.05
CA ASP A 324 -18.50 21.14 -16.88
C ASP A 324 -19.00 19.90 -17.64
N LEU A 325 -19.71 19.02 -16.93
CA LEU A 325 -20.18 17.75 -17.46
C LEU A 325 -21.15 17.93 -18.64
N PRO A 326 -20.97 17.20 -19.75
CA PRO A 326 -21.93 17.19 -20.86
C PRO A 326 -23.33 16.73 -20.42
N SER A 327 -24.38 17.21 -21.09
CA SER A 327 -25.76 16.84 -20.75
C SER A 327 -26.02 15.34 -20.79
N ASP A 328 -25.39 14.62 -21.73
CA ASP A 328 -25.51 13.16 -21.83
C ASP A 328 -24.86 12.44 -20.62
N SER A 329 -23.74 12.95 -20.11
CA SER A 329 -23.10 12.45 -18.89
C SER A 329 -24.00 12.66 -17.68
N LEU A 330 -24.58 13.86 -17.54
CA LEU A 330 -25.54 14.16 -16.46
C LEU A 330 -26.77 13.24 -16.50
N ALA A 331 -27.30 12.97 -17.70
CA ALA A 331 -28.43 12.06 -17.88
C ALA A 331 -28.08 10.61 -17.46
N ARG A 332 -26.89 10.11 -17.83
CA ARG A 332 -26.41 8.79 -17.41
C ARG A 332 -26.18 8.70 -15.90
N ILE A 333 -25.59 9.72 -15.30
CA ILE A 333 -25.39 9.80 -13.84
C ILE A 333 -26.75 9.78 -13.12
N ALA A 334 -27.72 10.59 -13.56
CA ALA A 334 -29.06 10.62 -12.98
C ALA A 334 -29.79 9.28 -13.11
N GLN A 335 -29.61 8.58 -14.23
CA GLN A 335 -30.15 7.23 -14.43
C GLN A 335 -29.54 6.23 -13.44
N ASP A 336 -28.22 6.27 -13.24
CA ASP A 336 -27.52 5.39 -12.29
C ASP A 336 -27.95 5.64 -10.85
N ILE A 337 -28.07 6.91 -10.45
CA ILE A 337 -28.61 7.32 -9.15
C ILE A 337 -30.01 6.73 -8.94
N THR A 338 -30.87 6.83 -9.95
CA THR A 338 -32.26 6.32 -9.89
C THR A 338 -32.29 4.79 -9.76
N LYS A 339 -31.31 4.09 -10.34
CA LYS A 339 -31.17 2.63 -10.25
C LYS A 339 -30.47 2.16 -8.96
N GLY A 340 -30.03 3.08 -8.10
CA GLY A 340 -29.28 2.76 -6.88
C GLY A 340 -27.84 2.32 -7.13
N CYS A 341 -27.26 2.64 -8.30
CA CYS A 341 -25.84 2.41 -8.56
C CYS A 341 -25.01 3.36 -7.70
N ALA A 342 -23.90 2.87 -7.14
CA ALA A 342 -23.02 3.68 -6.32
C ALA A 342 -22.32 4.74 -7.18
N VAL A 343 -22.33 5.99 -6.73
CA VAL A 343 -21.67 7.10 -7.41
C VAL A 343 -20.58 7.68 -6.51
N VAL A 344 -19.35 7.74 -7.03
CA VAL A 344 -18.21 8.39 -6.38
C VAL A 344 -17.84 9.64 -7.18
N LEU A 345 -17.84 10.79 -6.52
CA LEU A 345 -17.53 12.09 -7.11
C LEU A 345 -16.19 12.60 -6.54
N LEU A 346 -15.19 12.76 -7.42
CA LEU A 346 -13.97 13.52 -7.15
C LEU A 346 -14.26 15.02 -7.35
N ASN A 347 -14.50 15.72 -6.25
CA ASN A 347 -14.90 17.14 -6.20
C ASN A 347 -13.77 18.04 -5.69
N GLU A 348 -12.73 18.21 -6.51
CA GLU A 348 -11.59 19.05 -6.14
C GLU A 348 -11.86 20.56 -6.31
N ARG A 349 -12.78 20.95 -7.20
CA ARG A 349 -13.02 22.38 -7.54
C ARG A 349 -14.39 22.88 -7.06
N GLY A 350 -15.32 21.99 -6.70
CA GLY A 350 -16.66 22.38 -6.27
C GLY A 350 -17.60 22.76 -7.42
N GLY A 351 -17.25 22.40 -8.67
CA GLY A 351 -18.00 22.81 -9.86
C GLY A 351 -19.24 21.97 -10.16
N THR A 352 -19.27 20.73 -9.66
CA THR A 352 -20.31 19.75 -10.01
C THR A 352 -21.31 19.57 -8.88
N SER A 353 -22.59 19.85 -9.15
CA SER A 353 -23.71 19.59 -8.24
C SER A 353 -24.57 18.45 -8.78
N LEU A 354 -24.57 17.31 -8.07
CA LEU A 354 -25.39 16.14 -8.41
C LEU A 354 -26.66 16.08 -7.52
N PRO A 355 -27.75 15.41 -7.97
CA PRO A 355 -28.99 15.28 -7.20
C PRO A 355 -28.77 14.59 -5.84
N ALA A 356 -29.28 15.16 -4.75
CA ALA A 356 -29.06 14.69 -3.37
C ALA A 356 -29.86 13.43 -2.95
N THR A 357 -30.41 12.68 -3.90
CA THR A 357 -31.45 11.65 -3.63
C THR A 357 -30.91 10.24 -3.36
N SER A 358 -29.59 10.00 -3.52
CA SER A 358 -28.90 8.73 -3.26
C SER A 358 -27.55 9.03 -2.59
N PRO A 359 -26.94 8.12 -1.79
CA PRO A 359 -25.65 8.40 -1.17
C PRO A 359 -24.55 8.47 -2.25
N ILE A 360 -24.32 9.68 -2.77
CA ILE A 360 -23.18 10.03 -3.59
C ILE A 360 -21.98 10.22 -2.65
N LEU A 361 -20.94 9.41 -2.82
CA LEU A 361 -19.70 9.56 -2.08
C LEU A 361 -18.88 10.68 -2.71
N THR A 362 -18.91 11.87 -2.10
CA THR A 362 -18.16 13.03 -2.57
C THR A 362 -16.87 13.18 -1.78
N VAL A 363 -15.73 13.21 -2.47
CA VAL A 363 -14.41 13.38 -1.87
C VAL A 363 -13.58 14.36 -2.69
N SER A 364 -12.67 15.08 -2.05
CA SER A 364 -11.78 16.06 -2.70
C SER A 364 -10.33 15.58 -2.79
N ASP A 365 -10.07 14.30 -2.52
CA ASP A 365 -8.75 13.69 -2.58
C ASP A 365 -8.74 12.61 -3.66
N PHE A 366 -7.78 12.73 -4.59
CA PHE A 366 -7.64 11.83 -5.72
C PHE A 366 -7.51 10.37 -5.27
N THR A 367 -6.56 10.06 -4.39
CA THR A 367 -6.28 8.66 -3.99
C THR A 367 -7.48 8.02 -3.29
N THR A 368 -8.12 8.75 -2.39
CA THR A 368 -9.34 8.32 -1.69
C THR A 368 -10.45 8.01 -2.69
N SER A 369 -10.65 8.86 -3.70
CA SER A 369 -11.69 8.63 -4.71
C SER A 369 -11.49 7.32 -5.48
N ILE A 370 -10.24 7.01 -5.87
CA ILE A 370 -9.90 5.76 -6.58
C ILE A 370 -10.25 4.54 -5.73
N TYR A 371 -9.81 4.53 -4.46
CA TYR A 371 -10.09 3.41 -3.56
C TYR A 371 -11.58 3.25 -3.26
N PHE A 372 -12.29 4.35 -3.01
CA PHE A 372 -13.72 4.32 -2.74
C PHE A 372 -14.51 3.81 -3.93
N ALA A 373 -14.11 4.15 -5.15
CA ALA A 373 -14.74 3.62 -6.35
C ALA A 373 -14.47 2.13 -6.55
N ALA A 374 -13.25 1.65 -6.26
CA ALA A 374 -12.93 0.23 -6.29
C ALA A 374 -13.75 -0.57 -5.26
N TRP A 375 -13.92 -0.04 -4.04
CA TRP A 375 -14.76 -0.65 -3.00
C TRP A 375 -16.24 -0.61 -3.36
N ALA A 376 -16.76 0.53 -3.81
CA ALA A 376 -18.15 0.67 -4.23
C ALA A 376 -18.51 -0.29 -5.37
N ALA A 377 -17.64 -0.42 -6.38
CA ALA A 377 -17.82 -1.36 -7.47
C ALA A 377 -17.76 -2.82 -6.99
N GLY A 378 -16.83 -3.15 -6.09
CA GLY A 378 -16.72 -4.50 -5.53
C GLY A 378 -17.92 -4.92 -4.70
N GLU A 379 -18.40 -4.03 -3.82
CA GLU A 379 -19.59 -4.25 -2.98
C GLU A 379 -20.87 -4.44 -3.83
N ALA A 380 -20.96 -3.77 -4.98
CA ALA A 380 -22.08 -3.91 -5.91
C ALA A 380 -21.98 -5.20 -6.73
N ALA A 381 -20.79 -5.56 -7.23
CA ALA A 381 -20.57 -6.77 -8.02
C ALA A 381 -20.93 -8.05 -7.26
N LEU A 382 -20.66 -8.09 -5.95
CA LEU A 382 -20.97 -9.26 -5.10
C LEU A 382 -22.46 -9.41 -4.73
N LYS A 383 -23.29 -8.39 -4.99
CA LYS A 383 -24.74 -8.43 -4.74
C LYS A 383 -25.55 -8.92 -5.96
N ARG A 384 -24.91 -9.03 -7.13
CA ARG A 384 -25.49 -9.58 -8.37
C ARG A 384 -25.37 -11.09 -8.36
#